data_AF-A0A7R8WBR9-F1
#
_entry.id   AF-A0A7R8WBR9-F1
#
_cell.length_a   1.000
_cell.length_b   1.000
_cell.length_c   1.000
_cell.angle_alpha   90.00
_cell.angle_beta   90.00
_cell.angle_gamma   90.00
#
_symmetry.space_group_name_H-M   'P 1'
#
loop_
_entity.id
_entity.type
_entity.pdbx_description
1 polymer ?
#
loop_
_entity_poly.entity_id
_entity_poly.type
_entity_poly.pdbx_seq_one_letter_code
_entity_poly.pdbx_strand_id
1 'polypeptide(L)'
;MGYLTSWYLSCIVGFILSAYTYYIEKMFEHEEGHYRPLCDISERISCSKPFMSEYGRGFGFIQSGPFSLENSLYGMIMYFTLFMLMMLIGRPCVPFILMVLIPVNAMSFYLAYILAFVVEAICVICVTIYLINGWLLYSTYKLYQRTRHRSSSSARLKKIEQSREEDGDASNSDFCSQDSPAIRRRAVARGKSSPAKANADSGDQPARSSILVVDGRLFPSSELKRVKRIVGGDIVEEGCEYQVSLRLRHPQIPSGSRHFCGGSLIADNVVLTAAHCALGVRNNVEFLAVRIAALERSRGIYEDFKARKIIMDDKNPYNTDTKVNDLALIVLDKSIHDLKLLEGINKQSAREPQIISLVPNDYDKKIDDSKITCNVSGWGTTKSEGSLAENLLFAPVDMMKHSECVSIMAKKSTIKIDETMICAGGNDKDACQGDSGGPLACDNEGESVLVGIVSWGIGCATPGVPGVYTNVAHYSDWIAAKLEEVSLIAMLVI
;
A
#
# COMPACT_ATOMS: atom_id res chain seq x y z
N MET A 1 8.81 2.73 -12.23
CA MET A 1 9.68 3.13 -13.35
C MET A 1 8.92 3.74 -14.54
N GLY A 2 7.68 3.37 -14.85
CA GLY A 2 7.03 3.73 -16.14
C GLY A 2 6.65 5.19 -16.43
N TYR A 3 6.55 6.07 -15.43
CA TYR A 3 5.98 7.42 -15.66
C TYR A 3 6.95 8.40 -16.32
N LEU A 4 8.21 8.39 -15.87
CA LEU A 4 9.25 9.27 -16.42
C LEU A 4 9.73 8.76 -17.79
N THR A 5 9.73 7.44 -17.99
CA THR A 5 10.05 6.82 -19.29
C THR A 5 9.00 7.17 -20.35
N SER A 6 7.70 7.14 -20.00
CA SER A 6 6.63 7.59 -20.90
C SER A 6 6.75 9.08 -21.25
N TRP A 7 7.15 9.92 -20.29
CA TRP A 7 7.37 11.35 -20.50
C TRP A 7 8.50 11.61 -21.50
N TYR A 8 9.66 10.96 -21.30
CA TYR A 8 10.79 11.07 -22.23
C TYR A 8 10.47 10.54 -23.63
N LEU A 9 9.74 9.42 -23.72
CA LEU A 9 9.30 8.88 -25.00
C LEU A 9 8.40 9.87 -25.74
N SER A 10 7.51 10.56 -25.03
CA SER A 10 6.63 11.58 -25.62
C SER A 10 7.42 12.77 -26.18
N CYS A 11 8.48 13.22 -25.49
CA CYS A 11 9.38 14.25 -26.02
C CYS A 11 10.15 13.78 -27.27
N ILE A 12 10.63 12.53 -27.27
CA ILE A 12 11.33 11.95 -28.43
C ILE A 12 10.41 11.87 -29.64
N VAL A 13 9.19 11.34 -29.45
CA VAL A 13 8.20 11.24 -30.53
C VAL A 13 7.82 12.64 -31.04
N GLY A 14 7.58 13.60 -30.14
CA GLY A 14 7.29 14.99 -30.51
C GLY A 14 8.42 15.65 -31.32
N PHE A 15 9.67 15.41 -30.93
CA PHE A 15 10.85 15.89 -31.66
C PHE A 15 10.93 15.29 -33.06
N ILE A 16 10.77 13.96 -33.19
CA ILE A 16 10.81 13.26 -34.48
C ILE A 16 9.71 13.77 -35.41
N LEU A 17 8.48 13.93 -34.91
CA LEU A 17 7.38 14.46 -35.70
C LEU A 17 7.66 15.90 -36.16
N SER A 18 8.22 16.74 -35.30
CA SER A 18 8.58 18.13 -35.64
C SER A 18 9.72 18.21 -36.66
N ALA A 19 10.70 17.30 -36.56
CA ALA A 19 11.79 17.19 -37.54
C ALA A 19 11.27 16.70 -38.90
N TYR A 20 10.30 15.77 -38.89
CA TYR A 20 9.66 15.30 -40.11
C TYR A 20 8.85 16.41 -40.80
N THR A 21 8.11 17.23 -40.05
CA THR A 21 7.39 18.38 -40.64
C THR A 21 8.34 19.42 -41.20
N TYR A 22 9.44 19.71 -40.50
CA TYR A 22 10.49 20.62 -41.00
C TYR A 22 11.11 20.09 -42.30
N TYR A 23 11.38 18.78 -42.38
CA TYR A 23 11.87 18.16 -43.60
C TYR A 23 10.89 18.30 -44.77
N ILE A 24 9.59 18.05 -44.54
CA ILE A 24 8.56 18.26 -45.56
C ILE A 24 8.55 19.71 -46.04
N GLU A 25 8.58 20.68 -45.11
CA GLU A 25 8.58 22.11 -45.43
C GLU A 25 9.77 22.48 -46.33
N LYS A 26 10.98 21.98 -46.02
CA LYS A 26 12.17 22.23 -46.85
C LYS A 26 12.18 21.52 -48.20
N MET A 27 11.67 20.29 -48.27
CA MET A 27 11.55 19.59 -49.54
C MET A 27 10.55 20.27 -50.48
N PHE A 28 9.43 20.76 -49.93
CA PHE A 28 8.42 21.47 -50.71
C PHE A 28 8.94 22.82 -51.25
N GLU A 29 9.72 23.55 -50.46
CA GLU A 29 10.41 24.78 -50.90
C GLU A 29 11.44 24.50 -52.00
N HIS A 30 12.15 23.37 -51.93
CA HIS A 30 13.24 23.07 -52.87
C HIS A 30 12.76 22.49 -54.21
N GLU A 31 11.68 21.70 -54.22
CA GLU A 31 11.12 21.06 -55.43
C GLU A 31 9.98 21.85 -56.09
N GLU A 32 9.90 23.16 -55.84
CA GLU A 32 8.86 24.08 -56.41
C GLU A 32 7.42 23.54 -56.31
N GLY A 33 7.10 22.81 -55.23
CA GLY A 33 5.76 22.26 -54.99
C GLY A 33 5.42 20.95 -55.72
N HIS A 34 6.38 20.29 -56.37
CA HIS A 34 6.16 18.95 -56.97
C HIS A 34 6.20 17.80 -55.94
N TYR A 35 6.72 18.05 -54.74
CA TYR A 35 6.78 17.08 -53.65
C TYR A 35 5.38 16.85 -53.04
N ARG A 36 4.92 15.59 -52.99
CA ARG A 36 3.70 15.19 -52.27
C ARG A 36 4.04 14.44 -50.98
N PRO A 37 3.82 15.03 -49.81
CA PRO A 37 4.11 14.36 -48.55
C PRO A 37 3.09 13.24 -48.26
N LEU A 38 3.55 12.18 -47.59
CA LEU A 38 2.72 11.00 -47.27
C LEU A 38 1.51 11.31 -46.38
N CYS A 39 1.54 12.42 -45.65
CA CYS A 39 0.46 12.86 -44.79
C CYS A 39 -0.68 13.59 -45.52
N ASP A 40 -0.55 13.82 -46.83
CA ASP A 40 -1.64 14.30 -47.69
C ASP A 40 -2.43 13.10 -48.24
N ILE A 41 -3.48 12.70 -47.50
CA ILE A 41 -4.29 11.51 -47.79
C ILE A 41 -5.49 11.87 -48.67
N SER A 42 -6.09 13.05 -48.46
CA SER A 42 -7.24 13.52 -49.23
C SER A 42 -7.31 15.04 -49.21
N GLU A 43 -8.23 15.63 -49.99
CA GLU A 43 -8.41 17.09 -50.03
C GLU A 43 -8.76 17.70 -48.66
N ARG A 44 -9.44 16.94 -47.79
CA ARG A 44 -9.74 17.34 -46.39
C ARG A 44 -8.67 16.90 -45.39
N ILE A 45 -7.86 15.89 -45.69
CA ILE A 45 -6.79 15.39 -44.82
C ILE A 45 -5.45 15.70 -45.48
N SER A 46 -4.97 16.92 -45.23
CA SER A 46 -3.72 17.43 -45.79
C SER A 46 -2.94 18.19 -44.74
N CYS A 47 -1.65 17.90 -44.67
CA CYS A 47 -0.69 18.61 -43.83
C CYS A 47 0.07 19.69 -44.61
N SER A 48 0.18 19.60 -45.94
CA SER A 48 0.79 20.67 -46.75
C SER A 48 0.00 21.97 -46.65
N LYS A 49 -1.34 21.91 -46.67
CA LYS A 49 -2.22 23.08 -46.58
C LYS A 49 -1.90 23.99 -45.38
N PRO A 50 -1.87 23.49 -44.14
CA PRO A 50 -1.53 24.34 -42.99
C PRO A 50 -0.07 24.77 -42.93
N PHE A 51 0.89 23.92 -43.31
CA PHE A 51 2.31 24.28 -43.25
C PHE A 51 2.71 25.36 -44.26
N MET A 52 2.05 25.38 -45.41
CA MET A 52 2.28 26.40 -46.45
C MET A 52 1.40 27.64 -46.30
N SER A 53 0.50 27.65 -45.32
CA SER A 53 -0.32 28.82 -44.99
C SER A 53 0.50 29.89 -44.25
N GLU A 54 -0.04 31.10 -44.17
CA GLU A 54 0.52 32.18 -43.34
C GLU A 54 0.66 31.79 -41.86
N TYR A 55 -0.09 30.78 -41.40
CA TYR A 55 -0.05 30.26 -40.03
C TYR A 55 1.07 29.23 -39.80
N GLY A 56 1.70 28.71 -40.86
CA GLY A 56 2.81 27.74 -40.79
C GLY A 56 4.13 28.33 -40.28
N ARG A 57 4.24 29.66 -40.28
CA ARG A 57 5.38 30.42 -39.75
C ARG A 57 4.95 31.35 -38.63
N GLY A 58 5.78 31.47 -37.59
CA GLY A 58 5.59 32.42 -36.50
C GLY A 58 4.19 32.35 -35.85
N PHE A 59 3.54 31.17 -35.88
CA PHE A 59 2.18 30.93 -35.41
C PHE A 59 1.11 31.86 -36.03
N GLY A 60 1.37 32.48 -37.17
CA GLY A 60 0.48 33.47 -37.81
C GLY A 60 0.50 34.87 -37.20
N PHE A 61 1.32 35.11 -36.17
CA PHE A 61 1.43 36.43 -35.52
C PHE A 61 2.73 37.17 -35.87
N ILE A 62 3.80 36.42 -36.20
CA ILE A 62 5.13 36.98 -36.45
C ILE A 62 5.46 36.85 -37.94
N GLN A 63 5.02 37.85 -38.71
CA GLN A 63 5.14 37.85 -40.18
C GLN A 63 6.52 38.30 -40.69
N SER A 64 7.35 38.94 -39.84
CA SER A 64 8.67 39.43 -40.25
C SER A 64 9.64 39.56 -39.06
N GLY A 65 10.94 39.38 -39.33
CA GLY A 65 12.01 39.52 -38.34
C GLY A 65 12.68 38.18 -37.96
N PRO A 66 13.66 38.20 -37.04
CA PRO A 66 14.47 37.01 -36.70
C PRO A 66 13.68 35.90 -35.99
N PHE A 67 12.46 36.18 -35.55
CA PHE A 67 11.54 35.23 -34.92
C PHE A 67 10.44 34.74 -35.88
N SER A 68 10.54 35.02 -37.18
CA SER A 68 9.64 34.44 -38.19
C SER A 68 10.20 33.10 -38.67
N LEU A 69 10.24 32.13 -37.75
CA LEU A 69 10.71 30.77 -38.03
C LEU A 69 9.52 29.85 -38.34
N GLU A 70 9.79 28.72 -39.00
CA GLU A 70 8.81 27.66 -39.18
C GLU A 70 8.34 27.09 -37.83
N ASN A 71 7.04 26.82 -37.69
CA ASN A 71 6.47 26.28 -36.45
C ASN A 71 7.10 24.93 -36.06
N SER A 72 7.51 24.14 -37.05
CA SER A 72 8.22 22.87 -36.90
C SER A 72 9.56 23.03 -36.15
N LEU A 73 10.29 24.12 -36.42
CA LEU A 73 11.56 24.44 -35.77
C LEU A 73 11.37 24.80 -34.30
N TYR A 74 10.31 25.57 -33.98
CA TYR A 74 9.92 25.82 -32.59
C TYR A 74 9.59 24.53 -31.84
N GLY A 75 8.89 23.59 -32.50
CA GLY A 75 8.60 22.27 -31.94
C GLY A 75 9.88 21.51 -31.59
N MET A 76 10.84 21.42 -32.52
CA MET A 76 12.13 20.74 -32.29
C MET A 76 12.90 21.36 -31.11
N ILE A 77 13.05 22.69 -31.10
CA ILE A 77 13.75 23.41 -30.03
C ILE A 77 13.06 23.15 -28.68
N MET A 78 11.73 23.23 -28.64
CA MET A 78 10.95 23.00 -27.43
C MET A 78 11.15 21.58 -26.89
N TYR A 79 10.92 20.54 -27.69
CA TYR A 79 11.03 19.15 -27.23
C TYR A 79 12.44 18.80 -26.77
N PHE A 80 13.47 19.28 -27.49
CA PHE A 80 14.86 19.11 -27.10
C PHE A 80 15.14 19.80 -25.76
N THR A 81 14.71 21.06 -25.60
CA THR A 81 14.90 21.84 -24.37
C THR A 81 14.19 21.18 -23.19
N LEU A 82 12.95 20.73 -23.37
CA LEU A 82 12.19 20.02 -22.32
C LEU A 82 12.87 18.72 -21.88
N PHE A 83 13.35 17.94 -22.85
CA PHE A 83 14.09 16.70 -22.59
C PHE A 83 15.36 16.96 -21.77
N MET A 84 16.16 17.95 -22.19
CA MET A 84 17.41 18.31 -21.52
C MET A 84 17.18 18.90 -20.13
N LEU A 85 16.18 19.77 -19.95
CA LEU A 85 15.84 20.33 -18.64
C LEU A 85 15.45 19.25 -17.64
N MET A 86 14.62 18.28 -18.05
CA MET A 86 14.20 17.18 -17.19
C MET A 86 15.35 16.20 -16.91
N MET A 87 16.26 15.97 -17.87
CA MET A 87 17.41 15.08 -17.71
C MET A 87 18.50 15.67 -16.81
N LEU A 88 18.90 16.93 -17.05
CA LEU A 88 20.06 17.55 -16.41
C LEU A 88 19.73 18.10 -15.01
N ILE A 89 18.55 18.71 -14.86
CA ILE A 89 18.19 19.43 -13.63
C ILE A 89 17.19 18.62 -12.80
N GLY A 90 16.41 17.74 -13.43
CA GLY A 90 15.50 16.84 -12.75
C GLY A 90 14.27 17.53 -12.17
N ARG A 91 13.81 17.04 -11.02
CA ARG A 91 12.54 17.44 -10.39
C ARG A 91 12.40 18.93 -9.99
N PRO A 92 13.46 19.67 -9.63
CA PRO A 92 13.39 21.12 -9.38
C PRO A 92 12.89 21.95 -10.56
N CYS A 93 13.05 21.49 -11.80
CA CYS A 93 12.60 22.23 -13.00
C CYS A 93 11.14 22.03 -13.37
N VAL A 94 10.43 21.14 -12.68
CA VAL A 94 9.02 20.81 -12.99
C VAL A 94 8.08 22.04 -13.00
N PRO A 95 8.20 23.02 -12.08
CA PRO A 95 7.40 24.26 -12.14
C PRO A 95 7.70 25.08 -13.40
N PHE A 96 8.97 25.18 -13.80
CA PHE A 96 9.38 25.92 -15.00
C PHE A 96 8.88 25.24 -16.27
N ILE A 97 8.98 23.90 -16.34
CA ILE A 97 8.45 23.11 -17.45
C ILE A 97 6.93 23.30 -17.59
N LEU A 98 6.19 23.40 -16.48
CA LEU A 98 4.76 23.76 -16.53
C LEU A 98 4.51 25.15 -17.09
N MET A 99 5.28 26.15 -16.69
CA MET A 99 5.12 27.51 -17.22
C MET A 99 5.35 27.58 -18.74
N VAL A 100 6.16 26.67 -19.29
CA VAL A 100 6.35 26.54 -20.75
C VAL A 100 5.22 25.74 -21.40
N LEU A 101 4.78 24.63 -20.80
CA LEU A 101 3.77 23.74 -21.40
C LEU A 101 2.36 24.32 -21.42
N ILE A 102 2.00 25.21 -20.50
CA ILE A 102 0.70 25.89 -20.47
C ILE A 102 0.47 26.74 -21.74
N PRO A 103 1.33 27.71 -22.09
CA PRO A 103 1.16 28.50 -23.32
C PRO A 103 1.30 27.66 -24.59
N VAL A 104 2.14 26.61 -24.59
CA VAL A 104 2.23 25.66 -25.72
C VAL A 104 0.90 24.98 -26.01
N ASN A 105 0.17 24.57 -24.97
CA ASN A 105 -1.14 23.96 -25.14
C ASN A 105 -2.21 24.99 -25.55
N ALA A 106 -2.17 26.21 -25.01
CA ALA A 106 -3.02 27.29 -25.47
C ALA A 106 -2.81 27.57 -26.98
N MET A 107 -1.56 27.58 -27.44
CA MET A 107 -1.23 27.72 -28.85
C MET A 107 -1.68 26.52 -29.69
N SER A 108 -1.61 25.31 -29.13
CA SER A 108 -2.12 24.09 -29.78
C SER A 108 -3.63 24.16 -30.02
N PHE A 109 -4.41 24.69 -29.06
CA PHE A 109 -5.84 24.94 -29.26
C PHE A 109 -6.12 26.01 -30.32
N TYR A 110 -5.33 27.09 -30.33
CA TYR A 110 -5.44 28.13 -31.36
C TYR A 110 -5.18 27.59 -32.77
N LEU A 111 -4.08 26.85 -32.97
CA LEU A 111 -3.77 26.27 -34.27
C LEU A 111 -4.78 25.18 -34.67
N ALA A 112 -5.32 24.42 -33.71
CA ALA A 112 -6.41 23.47 -33.98
C ALA A 112 -7.68 24.19 -34.47
N TYR A 113 -8.00 25.36 -33.91
CA TYR A 113 -9.09 26.20 -34.41
C TYR A 113 -8.82 26.67 -35.85
N ILE A 114 -7.61 27.17 -36.14
CA ILE A 114 -7.23 27.59 -37.49
C ILE A 114 -7.34 26.42 -38.49
N LEU A 115 -6.87 25.23 -38.13
CA LEU A 115 -6.98 24.04 -38.97
C LEU A 115 -8.44 23.70 -39.30
N ALA A 116 -9.31 23.72 -38.29
CA ALA A 116 -10.70 23.30 -38.44
C ALA A 116 -11.58 24.34 -39.15
N PHE A 117 -11.37 25.63 -38.88
CA PHE A 117 -12.32 26.69 -39.26
C PHE A 117 -11.78 27.72 -40.26
N VAL A 118 -10.45 27.79 -40.48
CA VAL A 118 -9.84 28.75 -41.42
C VAL A 118 -9.24 28.04 -42.62
N VAL A 119 -8.40 27.04 -42.38
CA VAL A 119 -7.75 26.24 -43.44
C VAL A 119 -8.66 25.13 -43.96
N GLU A 120 -9.68 24.75 -43.17
CA GLU A 120 -10.63 23.67 -43.45
C GLU A 120 -9.94 22.34 -43.84
N ALA A 121 -8.83 22.02 -43.17
CA ALA A 121 -8.04 20.82 -43.41
C ALA A 121 -7.59 20.17 -42.10
N ILE A 122 -7.61 18.84 -42.06
CA ILE A 122 -7.14 18.05 -40.93
C ILE A 122 -5.72 17.59 -41.24
N CYS A 123 -4.74 18.11 -40.50
CA CYS A 123 -3.38 17.57 -40.51
C CYS A 123 -3.18 16.59 -39.36
N VAL A 124 -3.00 15.30 -39.70
CA VAL A 124 -2.81 14.21 -38.73
C VAL A 124 -1.56 14.43 -37.87
N ILE A 125 -0.49 14.99 -38.46
CA ILE A 125 0.74 15.26 -37.72
C ILE A 125 0.52 16.37 -36.69
N CYS A 126 -0.14 17.47 -37.08
CA CYS A 126 -0.48 18.56 -36.16
C CYS A 126 -1.35 18.08 -35.00
N VAL A 127 -2.41 17.32 -35.29
CA VAL A 127 -3.29 16.74 -34.26
C VAL A 127 -2.50 15.84 -33.31
N THR A 128 -1.60 15.00 -33.85
CA THR A 128 -0.75 14.13 -33.03
C THR A 128 0.19 14.94 -32.12
N ILE A 129 0.80 16.01 -32.64
CA ILE A 129 1.64 16.93 -31.86
C ILE A 129 0.83 17.60 -30.73
N TYR A 130 -0.41 18.02 -31.00
CA TYR A 130 -1.27 18.63 -29.97
C TYR A 130 -1.64 17.64 -28.86
N LEU A 131 -1.92 16.39 -29.22
CA LEU A 131 -2.17 15.33 -28.24
C LEU A 131 -0.93 15.05 -27.38
N ILE A 132 0.26 15.03 -27.97
CA ILE A 132 1.54 14.89 -27.25
C ILE A 132 1.74 16.06 -26.29
N ASN A 133 1.50 17.31 -26.73
CA ASN A 133 1.58 18.50 -25.89
C ASN A 133 0.62 18.44 -24.69
N GLY A 134 -0.62 17.97 -24.92
CA GLY A 134 -1.62 17.77 -23.87
C GLY A 134 -1.21 16.71 -22.87
N TRP A 135 -0.69 15.58 -23.34
CA TRP A 135 -0.15 14.53 -22.49
C TRP A 135 1.05 15.01 -21.67
N LEU A 136 1.99 15.75 -22.27
CA LEU A 136 3.14 16.32 -21.58
C LEU A 136 2.72 17.31 -20.50
N LEU A 137 1.72 18.17 -20.76
CA LEU A 137 1.18 19.09 -19.75
C LEU A 137 0.51 18.34 -18.61
N TYR A 138 -0.40 17.42 -18.91
CA TYR A 138 -1.07 16.59 -17.90
C TYR A 138 -0.06 15.83 -17.04
N SER A 139 0.92 15.21 -17.70
CA SER A 139 1.87 14.36 -17.02
C SER A 139 2.86 15.15 -16.15
N THR A 140 3.28 16.33 -16.62
CA THR A 140 4.09 17.29 -15.85
C THR A 140 3.30 17.90 -14.70
N TYR A 141 2.02 18.21 -14.89
CA TYR A 141 1.14 18.76 -13.84
C TYR A 141 1.00 17.79 -12.66
N LYS A 142 0.77 16.51 -12.96
CA LYS A 142 0.74 15.46 -11.95
C LYS A 142 2.10 15.28 -11.26
N LEU A 143 3.21 15.51 -11.97
CA LEU A 143 4.56 15.51 -11.37
C LEU A 143 4.78 16.74 -10.46
N TYR A 144 4.29 17.92 -10.84
CA TYR A 144 4.35 19.15 -10.05
C TYR A 144 3.55 19.03 -8.75
N GLN A 145 2.34 18.49 -8.81
CA GLN A 145 1.55 18.24 -7.61
C GLN A 145 2.30 17.33 -6.62
N ARG A 146 2.96 16.27 -7.14
CA ARG A 146 3.78 15.36 -6.32
C ARG A 146 4.98 16.07 -5.67
N THR A 147 5.64 17.02 -6.34
CA THR A 147 6.79 17.75 -5.79
C THR A 147 6.40 18.88 -4.84
N ARG A 148 5.32 19.61 -5.12
CA ARG A 148 4.78 20.67 -4.25
C ARG A 148 4.33 20.13 -2.89
N HIS A 149 3.65 18.97 -2.87
CA HIS A 149 3.28 18.32 -1.61
C HIS A 149 4.50 17.91 -0.77
N ARG A 150 5.57 17.40 -1.39
CA ARG A 150 6.83 17.06 -0.69
C ARG A 150 7.53 18.27 -0.09
N SER A 151 7.57 19.40 -0.82
CA SER A 151 8.21 20.63 -0.33
C SER A 151 7.45 21.22 0.87
N SER A 152 6.11 21.19 0.85
CA SER A 152 5.28 21.63 1.99
C SER A 152 5.45 20.73 3.22
N SER A 153 5.54 19.40 3.05
CA SER A 153 5.81 18.47 4.14
C SER A 153 7.22 18.62 4.72
N SER A 154 8.24 18.84 3.87
CA SER A 154 9.62 19.07 4.31
C SER A 154 9.80 20.41 5.03
N ALA A 155 9.10 21.47 4.59
CA ALA A 155 9.06 22.74 5.30
C ALA A 155 8.37 22.62 6.66
N ARG A 156 7.32 21.78 6.76
CA ARG A 156 6.62 21.51 8.03
C ARG A 156 7.47 20.68 9.01
N LEU A 157 8.24 19.71 8.51
CA LEU A 157 9.22 18.94 9.28
C LEU A 157 10.37 19.82 9.79
N LYS A 158 10.93 20.69 8.94
CA LYS A 158 11.97 21.64 9.36
C LYS A 158 11.45 22.63 10.40
N LYS A 159 10.19 23.06 10.30
CA LYS A 159 9.55 23.92 11.31
C LYS A 159 9.33 23.22 12.66
N ILE A 160 9.14 21.89 12.64
CA ILE A 160 9.02 21.05 13.84
C ILE A 160 10.41 20.77 14.45
N GLU A 161 11.45 20.62 13.63
CA GLU A 161 12.85 20.51 14.10
C GLU A 161 13.35 21.83 14.69
N GLN A 162 13.02 22.98 14.08
CA GLN A 162 13.37 24.31 14.61
C GLN A 162 12.66 24.62 15.94
N SER A 163 11.39 24.22 16.11
CA SER A 163 10.71 24.33 17.41
C SER A 163 11.32 23.42 18.48
N ARG A 164 11.96 22.31 18.09
CA ARG A 164 12.67 21.41 19.02
C ARG A 164 14.04 21.95 19.46
N GLU A 165 14.68 22.79 18.65
CA GLU A 165 15.92 23.48 19.01
C GLU A 165 15.65 24.71 19.91
N GLU A 166 14.52 25.40 19.74
CA GLU A 166 14.11 26.50 20.64
C GLU A 166 13.59 26.00 22.01
N ASP A 167 12.97 24.82 22.08
CA ASP A 167 12.58 24.17 23.34
C ASP A 167 13.75 23.44 24.04
N GLY A 168 14.93 23.37 23.41
CA GLY A 168 16.11 22.66 23.90
C GLY A 168 16.98 23.44 24.91
N ASP A 169 16.67 24.71 25.18
CA ASP A 169 17.49 25.58 26.05
C ASP A 169 16.94 25.73 27.49
N ALA A 170 16.00 24.87 27.90
CA ALA A 170 15.36 24.95 29.21
C ALA A 170 15.24 23.59 29.93
N SER A 171 16.33 22.83 30.05
CA SER A 171 16.49 21.90 31.19
C SER A 171 17.92 21.43 31.32
N ASN A 172 18.73 22.20 32.07
CA ASN A 172 20.04 21.78 32.55
C ASN A 172 20.01 21.71 34.08
N SER A 173 20.10 20.49 34.62
CA SER A 173 20.64 20.09 35.93
C SER A 173 20.31 18.60 36.10
N ASP A 174 21.18 17.68 36.49
CA ASP A 174 22.56 17.73 36.94
C ASP A 174 23.14 16.31 36.81
N PHE A 175 24.48 16.23 36.89
CA PHE A 175 25.28 15.14 37.47
C PHE A 175 26.16 14.27 36.53
N CYS A 176 27.34 14.86 36.25
CA CYS A 176 28.72 14.32 36.16
C CYS A 176 29.03 13.08 35.30
N SER A 177 29.88 13.18 34.26
CA SER A 177 31.37 13.31 34.30
C SER A 177 32.03 12.08 34.95
N GLN A 178 33.06 11.42 34.42
CA GLN A 178 33.95 11.69 33.30
C GLN A 178 34.75 10.40 33.01
N ASP A 179 35.43 10.41 31.86
CA ASP A 179 36.69 9.72 31.56
C ASP A 179 36.73 8.32 30.90
N SER A 180 37.15 8.39 29.64
CA SER A 180 37.84 7.41 28.80
C SER A 180 39.29 7.17 29.32
N PRO A 181 40.02 6.11 28.93
CA PRO A 181 40.56 6.06 27.58
C PRO A 181 40.70 4.68 26.92
N ALA A 182 40.86 4.75 25.60
CA ALA A 182 41.25 3.69 24.68
C ALA A 182 42.60 3.03 25.01
N ILE A 183 42.84 1.82 24.46
CA ILE A 183 43.94 1.49 23.52
C ILE A 183 44.06 -0.04 23.30
N ARG A 184 43.83 -0.43 22.03
CA ARG A 184 44.57 -1.37 21.16
C ARG A 184 45.24 -2.66 21.70
N ARG A 185 44.95 -3.70 20.89
CA ARG A 185 45.87 -4.64 20.17
C ARG A 185 46.27 -5.96 20.85
N ARG A 186 45.74 -7.02 20.21
CA ARG A 186 46.42 -8.20 19.64
C ARG A 186 47.11 -9.21 20.60
N ALA A 187 46.54 -10.41 20.51
CA ALA A 187 47.15 -11.62 19.94
C ALA A 187 47.86 -12.61 20.88
N VAL A 188 47.41 -13.87 20.73
CA VAL A 188 48.21 -15.12 20.73
C VAL A 188 48.73 -15.54 22.12
N ALA A 189 48.73 -16.80 22.54
CA ALA A 189 48.11 -18.05 22.16
C ALA A 189 48.50 -19.08 23.24
N ARG A 190 47.71 -20.15 23.33
CA ARG A 190 48.10 -21.56 23.55
C ARG A 190 49.01 -21.92 24.75
N GLY A 191 48.51 -22.92 25.48
CA GLY A 191 49.31 -23.97 26.11
C GLY A 191 48.69 -24.39 27.43
N LYS A 192 47.91 -25.48 27.47
CA LYS A 192 48.35 -26.84 27.89
C LYS A 192 48.88 -26.78 29.34
N SER A 193 48.33 -27.48 30.33
CA SER A 193 48.09 -28.92 30.34
C SER A 193 47.35 -29.34 31.63
N SER A 194 46.52 -30.38 31.51
CA SER A 194 46.07 -31.32 32.56
C SER A 194 47.27 -32.00 33.27
N PRO A 195 47.14 -32.86 34.34
CA PRO A 195 46.03 -33.79 34.59
C PRO A 195 45.63 -34.15 36.06
N ALA A 196 44.38 -34.63 36.16
CA ALA A 196 43.86 -35.83 36.85
C ALA A 196 44.16 -36.18 38.34
N LYS A 197 43.07 -36.47 39.08
CA LYS A 197 42.71 -37.71 39.84
C LYS A 197 41.42 -37.43 40.64
N ALA A 198 40.24 -38.03 40.36
CA ALA A 198 39.76 -39.43 40.48
C ALA A 198 39.23 -39.80 41.90
N ASN A 199 37.91 -40.01 42.01
CA ASN A 199 37.16 -41.09 42.69
C ASN A 199 35.67 -40.67 42.85
N ALA A 200 34.72 -41.32 42.16
CA ALA A 200 33.86 -42.46 42.59
C ALA A 200 32.74 -41.98 43.54
N ASP A 201 31.44 -42.30 43.42
CA ASP A 201 30.72 -43.42 42.81
C ASP A 201 29.18 -43.09 42.76
N SER A 202 28.42 -43.97 42.09
CA SER A 202 26.95 -44.13 41.99
C SER A 202 26.23 -43.34 40.88
N GLY A 203 25.63 -44.11 39.96
CA GLY A 203 25.01 -43.61 38.73
C GLY A 203 23.50 -43.86 38.66
N ASP A 204 22.86 -43.08 37.78
CA ASP A 204 21.95 -43.58 36.76
C ASP A 204 21.93 -42.56 35.58
N GLN A 205 21.85 -43.05 34.34
CA GLN A 205 22.15 -42.26 33.14
C GLN A 205 20.99 -41.36 32.66
N PRO A 206 21.31 -40.26 31.92
CA PRO A 206 20.38 -39.17 31.63
C PRO A 206 19.74 -39.24 30.23
N ALA A 207 18.51 -38.76 30.11
CA ALA A 207 17.98 -38.29 28.83
C ALA A 207 18.62 -36.93 28.51
N ARG A 208 19.38 -36.87 27.41
CA ARG A 208 20.12 -35.71 26.92
C ARG A 208 19.19 -34.52 26.65
N SER A 209 19.33 -33.46 27.43
CA SER A 209 18.95 -32.11 27.05
C SER A 209 19.95 -31.57 26.00
N SER A 210 19.44 -31.12 24.87
CA SER A 210 20.23 -30.52 23.79
C SER A 210 20.61 -29.08 24.16
N ILE A 211 21.90 -28.86 24.42
CA ILE A 211 22.50 -27.54 24.67
C ILE A 211 22.88 -26.91 23.31
N LEU A 212 22.36 -25.73 23.02
CA LEU A 212 22.70 -24.95 21.82
C LEU A 212 23.88 -24.03 22.14
N VAL A 213 24.95 -24.09 21.34
CA VAL A 213 26.15 -23.25 21.50
C VAL A 213 26.19 -22.23 20.38
N VAL A 214 26.11 -20.94 20.73
CA VAL A 214 26.35 -19.82 19.81
C VAL A 214 27.50 -18.99 20.39
N ASP A 215 28.55 -18.77 19.59
CA ASP A 215 29.76 -18.02 19.95
C ASP A 215 30.38 -18.36 21.32
N GLY A 216 30.44 -19.66 21.62
CA GLY A 216 31.24 -20.18 22.73
C GLY A 216 30.73 -19.85 24.13
N ARG A 217 29.47 -19.42 24.29
CA ARG A 217 28.83 -19.29 25.61
C ARG A 217 27.74 -20.35 25.80
N LEU A 218 27.74 -21.01 26.97
CA LEU A 218 26.67 -21.91 27.39
C LEU A 218 25.52 -21.08 27.98
N PHE A 219 24.32 -21.24 27.43
CA PHE A 219 23.10 -20.66 27.99
C PHE A 219 22.31 -21.76 28.72
N PRO A 220 22.07 -21.66 30.04
CA PRO A 220 21.13 -22.54 30.75
C PRO A 220 19.70 -22.23 30.30
N SER A 221 18.87 -23.25 30.06
CA SER A 221 17.52 -23.15 29.50
C SER A 221 16.46 -22.59 30.46
N SER A 222 16.84 -21.75 31.41
CA SER A 222 15.96 -21.18 32.41
C SER A 222 16.32 -19.71 32.61
N GLU A 223 15.86 -18.86 31.68
CA GLU A 223 15.54 -17.42 31.86
C GLU A 223 15.39 -16.71 30.50
N LEU A 224 14.59 -17.26 29.59
CA LEU A 224 13.95 -16.43 28.57
C LEU A 224 12.65 -15.90 29.18
N LYS A 225 12.70 -14.70 29.78
CA LYS A 225 11.49 -13.90 30.06
C LYS A 225 10.72 -13.80 28.75
N ARG A 226 9.64 -14.58 28.62
CA ARG A 226 8.68 -14.51 27.52
C ARG A 226 8.16 -13.08 27.45
N VAL A 227 8.62 -12.32 26.46
CA VAL A 227 8.04 -11.01 26.14
C VAL A 227 6.74 -11.30 25.37
N LYS A 228 5.64 -11.45 26.11
CA LYS A 228 4.27 -11.63 25.58
C LYS A 228 3.78 -10.36 24.91
N ARG A 229 3.23 -10.44 23.71
CA ARG A 229 2.77 -9.31 22.89
C ARG A 229 1.61 -9.76 21.97
N ILE A 230 0.70 -8.84 21.59
CA ILE A 230 -0.75 -8.86 21.88
C ILE A 230 -0.95 -8.82 23.39
N VAL A 231 -1.92 -8.08 23.93
CA VAL A 231 -2.01 -7.99 25.39
C VAL A 231 -2.21 -9.42 25.90
N GLY A 232 -1.23 -9.94 26.65
CA GLY A 232 -1.16 -11.35 27.06
C GLY A 232 -1.06 -12.43 25.96
N GLY A 233 -0.76 -12.08 24.70
CA GLY A 233 -0.64 -13.02 23.56
C GLY A 233 0.76 -13.62 23.34
N ASP A 234 0.80 -14.68 22.53
CA ASP A 234 1.99 -15.47 22.19
C ASP A 234 2.31 -15.38 20.68
N ILE A 235 3.56 -15.64 20.31
CA ILE A 235 3.98 -15.68 18.89
C ILE A 235 3.34 -16.88 18.20
N VAL A 236 2.80 -16.66 16.99
CA VAL A 236 2.24 -17.74 16.18
C VAL A 236 3.36 -18.64 15.64
N GLU A 237 3.47 -19.85 16.20
CA GLU A 237 4.39 -20.88 15.71
C GLU A 237 3.74 -21.75 14.63
N GLU A 238 2.43 -21.99 14.68
CA GLU A 238 1.62 -22.71 13.69
C GLU A 238 0.19 -22.14 13.73
N GLY A 239 -0.56 -22.26 12.62
CA GLY A 239 -1.93 -21.73 12.53
C GLY A 239 -1.99 -20.28 12.04
N CYS A 240 -3.22 -19.76 11.94
CA CYS A 240 -3.54 -18.41 11.47
C CYS A 240 -3.09 -18.13 10.02
N GLU A 241 -2.98 -19.15 9.16
CA GLU A 241 -2.58 -19.00 7.76
C GLU A 241 -3.60 -18.21 6.92
N TYR A 242 -4.82 -18.04 7.44
CA TYR A 242 -5.87 -17.16 6.91
C TYR A 242 -5.65 -15.68 7.23
N GLN A 243 -4.67 -15.33 8.08
CA GLN A 243 -4.41 -13.96 8.49
C GLN A 243 -3.96 -13.09 7.31
N VAL A 244 -4.59 -11.93 7.18
CA VAL A 244 -4.26 -10.94 6.16
C VAL A 244 -3.82 -9.63 6.79
N SER A 245 -2.80 -9.02 6.20
CA SER A 245 -2.37 -7.65 6.49
C SER A 245 -2.85 -6.73 5.37
N LEU A 246 -3.78 -5.82 5.70
CA LEU A 246 -4.17 -4.72 4.82
C LEU A 246 -3.16 -3.58 4.97
N ARG A 247 -2.67 -3.11 3.82
CA ARG A 247 -1.56 -2.17 3.75
C ARG A 247 -1.86 -1.05 2.78
N LEU A 248 -1.60 0.18 3.21
CA LEU A 248 -1.63 1.33 2.31
C LEU A 248 -0.31 1.37 1.55
N ARG A 249 -0.38 1.18 0.23
CA ARG A 249 0.75 1.40 -0.68
C ARG A 249 1.01 2.89 -0.71
N HIS A 250 2.20 3.30 -0.29
CA HIS A 250 2.62 4.68 -0.51
C HIS A 250 2.97 4.85 -2.00
N PRO A 251 2.30 5.74 -2.76
CA PRO A 251 2.52 5.88 -4.21
C PRO A 251 3.96 6.26 -4.61
N GLN A 252 4.76 6.65 -3.61
CA GLN A 252 6.12 7.15 -3.78
C GLN A 252 7.20 6.29 -3.10
N ILE A 253 6.84 5.19 -2.44
CA ILE A 253 7.78 4.24 -1.82
C ILE A 253 7.38 2.83 -2.26
N PRO A 254 7.97 2.29 -3.35
CA PRO A 254 7.60 0.98 -3.91
C PRO A 254 7.74 -0.19 -2.93
N SER A 255 8.63 -0.05 -1.94
CA SER A 255 8.94 -1.02 -0.89
C SER A 255 8.23 -0.74 0.46
N GLY A 256 7.41 0.30 0.54
CA GLY A 256 6.80 0.79 1.79
C GLY A 256 5.29 0.72 1.76
N SER A 257 4.71 -0.47 1.86
CA SER A 257 3.30 -0.63 2.20
C SER A 257 3.17 -0.63 3.74
N ARG A 258 2.36 0.27 4.30
CA ARG A 258 2.17 0.40 5.76
C ARG A 258 0.93 -0.37 6.17
N HIS A 259 1.10 -1.37 7.02
CA HIS A 259 -0.01 -2.06 7.67
C HIS A 259 -0.88 -1.07 8.46
N PHE A 260 -2.20 -1.20 8.32
CA PHE A 260 -3.16 -0.36 9.03
C PHE A 260 -4.38 -1.15 9.56
N CYS A 261 -4.73 -2.27 8.94
CA CYS A 261 -5.80 -3.17 9.36
C CYS A 261 -5.45 -4.62 9.05
N GLY A 262 -6.14 -5.55 9.70
CA GLY A 262 -6.17 -6.97 9.40
C GLY A 262 -7.30 -7.37 8.43
N GLY A 263 -7.36 -8.67 8.15
CA GLY A 263 -8.39 -9.31 7.35
C GLY A 263 -8.29 -10.83 7.47
N SER A 264 -9.28 -11.53 6.93
CA SER A 264 -9.34 -13.00 6.89
C SER A 264 -9.54 -13.47 5.46
N LEU A 265 -8.77 -14.44 5.01
CA LEU A 265 -8.94 -15.05 3.70
C LEU A 265 -10.10 -16.05 3.73
N ILE A 266 -11.19 -15.76 3.03
CA ILE A 266 -12.44 -16.55 3.07
C ILE A 266 -12.77 -17.25 1.75
N ALA A 267 -12.01 -16.96 0.69
CA ALA A 267 -12.01 -17.68 -0.59
C ALA A 267 -10.69 -17.43 -1.33
N ASP A 268 -10.45 -18.12 -2.44
CA ASP A 268 -9.22 -18.07 -3.25
C ASP A 268 -8.73 -16.65 -3.60
N ASN A 269 -9.65 -15.69 -3.71
CA ASN A 269 -9.34 -14.30 -4.05
C ASN A 269 -10.19 -13.30 -3.26
N VAL A 270 -10.75 -13.70 -2.11
CA VAL A 270 -11.64 -12.84 -1.32
C VAL A 270 -11.16 -12.75 0.13
N VAL A 271 -11.00 -11.52 0.60
CA VAL A 271 -10.67 -11.20 1.98
C VAL A 271 -11.86 -10.52 2.65
N LEU A 272 -12.25 -11.03 3.82
CA LEU A 272 -13.23 -10.39 4.71
C LEU A 272 -12.50 -9.48 5.71
N THR A 273 -13.01 -8.27 5.90
CA THR A 273 -12.46 -7.27 6.82
C THR A 273 -13.57 -6.37 7.35
N ALA A 274 -13.23 -5.39 8.20
CA ALA A 274 -14.15 -4.39 8.70
C ALA A 274 -14.43 -3.29 7.66
N ALA A 275 -15.66 -2.76 7.64
CA ALA A 275 -16.03 -1.67 6.74
C ALA A 275 -15.24 -0.39 7.02
N HIS A 276 -14.95 -0.09 8.29
CA HIS A 276 -14.17 1.09 8.65
C HIS A 276 -12.72 1.04 8.12
N CYS A 277 -12.16 -0.15 7.90
CA CYS A 277 -10.87 -0.34 7.23
C CYS A 277 -10.96 -0.09 5.72
N ALA A 278 -12.12 -0.35 5.12
CA ALA A 278 -12.34 -0.25 3.69
C ALA A 278 -12.85 1.13 3.24
N LEU A 279 -13.55 1.87 4.11
CA LEU A 279 -14.27 3.11 3.77
C LEU A 279 -13.38 4.15 3.10
N GLY A 280 -12.19 4.42 3.67
CA GLY A 280 -11.26 5.42 3.15
C GLY A 280 -10.58 5.04 1.83
N VAL A 281 -10.59 3.75 1.46
CA VAL A 281 -9.95 3.22 0.26
C VAL A 281 -10.94 2.68 -0.79
N ARG A 282 -12.25 2.70 -0.50
CA ARG A 282 -13.31 2.18 -1.38
C ARG A 282 -13.17 2.65 -2.83
N ASN A 283 -12.92 3.94 -3.02
CA ASN A 283 -12.82 4.58 -4.34
C ASN A 283 -11.38 4.68 -4.88
N ASN A 284 -10.39 4.18 -4.14
CA ASN A 284 -8.98 4.22 -4.51
C ASN A 284 -8.28 2.87 -4.21
N VAL A 285 -8.89 1.78 -4.71
CA VAL A 285 -8.45 0.41 -4.46
C VAL A 285 -7.01 0.14 -4.92
N GLU A 286 -6.47 0.93 -5.85
CA GLU A 286 -5.10 0.85 -6.33
C GLU A 286 -4.05 1.15 -5.25
N PHE A 287 -4.43 1.85 -4.18
CA PHE A 287 -3.58 2.09 -3.03
C PHE A 287 -3.63 0.98 -1.98
N LEU A 288 -4.51 -0.01 -2.14
CA LEU A 288 -4.61 -1.14 -1.22
C LEU A 288 -3.70 -2.28 -1.66
N ALA A 289 -2.71 -2.59 -0.82
CA ALA A 289 -1.93 -3.82 -0.86
C ALA A 289 -2.51 -4.80 0.16
N VAL A 290 -2.54 -6.07 -0.22
CA VAL A 290 -2.97 -7.16 0.65
C VAL A 290 -1.83 -8.16 0.77
N ARG A 291 -1.32 -8.34 1.98
CA ARG A 291 -0.28 -9.34 2.27
C ARG A 291 -0.89 -10.52 2.99
N ILE A 292 -0.60 -11.72 2.49
CA ILE A 292 -1.13 -13.00 2.95
C ILE A 292 0.06 -13.90 3.32
N ALA A 293 -0.14 -14.85 4.22
CA ALA A 293 0.85 -15.85 4.62
C ALA A 293 2.18 -15.22 5.12
N ALA A 294 2.07 -14.11 5.84
CA ALA A 294 3.19 -13.46 6.49
C ALA A 294 3.19 -13.79 7.98
N LEU A 295 4.38 -14.00 8.54
CA LEU A 295 4.59 -14.06 9.99
C LEU A 295 5.21 -12.75 10.49
N GLU A 296 6.06 -12.12 9.69
CA GLU A 296 6.62 -10.80 9.99
C GLU A 296 5.78 -9.71 9.31
N ARG A 297 5.46 -8.64 10.04
CA ARG A 297 4.70 -7.50 9.52
C ARG A 297 5.50 -6.75 8.46
N SER A 298 6.81 -6.59 8.64
CA SER A 298 7.67 -5.85 7.71
C SER A 298 8.15 -6.70 6.54
N ARG A 299 8.33 -8.01 6.75
CA ARG A 299 8.84 -8.95 5.73
C ARG A 299 7.75 -9.89 5.23
N GLY A 300 7.56 -9.91 3.91
CA GLY A 300 6.72 -10.89 3.24
C GLY A 300 7.57 -11.96 2.58
N ILE A 301 7.03 -13.16 2.43
CA ILE A 301 7.62 -14.23 1.62
C ILE A 301 7.11 -14.15 0.17
N TYR A 302 5.87 -13.70 0.01
CA TYR A 302 5.22 -13.51 -1.28
C TYR A 302 5.04 -12.03 -1.63
N GLU A 303 4.85 -11.73 -2.90
CA GLU A 303 4.43 -10.41 -3.35
C GLU A 303 3.06 -10.00 -2.78
N ASP A 304 2.91 -8.74 -2.37
CA ASP A 304 1.62 -8.19 -1.96
C ASP A 304 0.62 -8.20 -3.14
N PHE A 305 -0.58 -8.74 -2.91
CA PHE A 305 -1.72 -8.70 -3.83
C PHE A 305 -2.24 -7.28 -3.99
N LYS A 306 -2.93 -7.01 -5.11
CA LYS A 306 -3.67 -5.76 -5.31
C LYS A 306 -5.14 -6.03 -5.10
N ALA A 307 -5.85 -5.05 -4.54
CA ALA A 307 -7.30 -5.10 -4.53
C ALA A 307 -7.84 -4.73 -5.93
N ARG A 308 -8.73 -5.56 -6.45
CA ARG A 308 -9.50 -5.32 -7.67
C ARG A 308 -10.77 -4.52 -7.38
N LYS A 309 -11.49 -4.89 -6.31
CA LYS A 309 -12.76 -4.30 -5.92
C LYS A 309 -12.97 -4.41 -4.42
N ILE A 310 -13.67 -3.43 -3.86
CA ILE A 310 -14.19 -3.47 -2.49
C ILE A 310 -15.72 -3.53 -2.56
N ILE A 311 -16.31 -4.47 -1.84
CA ILE A 311 -17.76 -4.66 -1.74
C ILE A 311 -18.16 -4.37 -0.30
N MET A 312 -19.09 -3.43 -0.13
CA MET A 312 -19.74 -3.12 1.15
C MET A 312 -21.26 -3.25 0.96
N ASP A 313 -22.01 -3.41 2.04
CA ASP A 313 -23.47 -3.48 1.95
C ASP A 313 -24.04 -2.08 1.66
N ASP A 314 -24.45 -1.84 0.41
CA ASP A 314 -25.07 -0.58 0.02
C ASP A 314 -26.55 -0.48 0.45
N LYS A 315 -27.21 -1.60 0.79
CA LYS A 315 -28.58 -1.60 1.30
C LYS A 315 -28.61 -1.23 2.79
N ASN A 316 -27.67 -1.78 3.55
CA ASN A 316 -27.48 -1.48 4.97
C ASN A 316 -26.06 -0.93 5.19
N PRO A 317 -25.83 0.36 4.89
CA PRO A 317 -24.48 0.93 4.95
C PRO A 317 -23.91 0.90 6.37
N TYR A 318 -22.58 0.75 6.44
CA TYR A 318 -21.82 0.93 7.67
C TYR A 318 -22.10 2.29 8.30
N ASN A 319 -22.46 2.28 9.58
CA ASN A 319 -22.74 3.50 10.33
C ASN A 319 -21.53 3.86 11.21
N THR A 320 -20.88 4.98 10.92
CA THR A 320 -19.68 5.42 11.63
C THR A 320 -19.93 5.81 13.09
N ASP A 321 -21.16 6.10 13.48
CA ASP A 321 -21.50 6.50 14.85
C ASP A 321 -21.82 5.26 15.69
N THR A 322 -22.75 4.42 15.21
CA THR A 322 -23.21 3.22 15.91
C THR A 322 -22.33 2.00 15.70
N LYS A 323 -21.41 2.03 14.73
CA LYS A 323 -20.54 0.90 14.32
C LYS A 323 -21.29 -0.32 13.76
N VAL A 324 -22.59 -0.20 13.51
CA VAL A 324 -23.42 -1.26 12.90
C VAL A 324 -23.04 -1.45 11.43
N ASN A 325 -23.13 -2.69 10.94
CA ASN A 325 -22.73 -3.11 9.58
C ASN A 325 -21.23 -2.90 9.28
N ASP A 326 -20.35 -3.15 10.25
CA ASP A 326 -18.90 -3.02 10.09
C ASP A 326 -18.26 -4.24 9.41
N LEU A 327 -18.61 -4.48 8.14
CA LEU A 327 -18.00 -5.51 7.30
C LEU A 327 -17.79 -5.07 5.84
N ALA A 328 -16.74 -5.61 5.22
CA ALA A 328 -16.44 -5.42 3.81
C ALA A 328 -15.72 -6.63 3.21
N LEU A 329 -15.93 -6.87 1.92
CA LEU A 329 -15.16 -7.83 1.14
C LEU A 329 -14.16 -7.09 0.24
N ILE A 330 -12.92 -7.57 0.22
CA ILE A 330 -11.89 -7.14 -0.72
C ILE A 330 -11.65 -8.28 -1.71
N VAL A 331 -11.96 -8.04 -2.98
CA VAL A 331 -11.69 -8.96 -4.08
C VAL A 331 -10.29 -8.67 -4.62
N LEU A 332 -9.44 -9.69 -4.67
CA LEU A 332 -8.05 -9.61 -5.12
C LEU A 332 -7.95 -9.67 -6.65
N ASP A 333 -6.83 -9.20 -7.19
CA ASP A 333 -6.56 -9.22 -8.63
C ASP A 333 -6.21 -10.61 -9.18
N LYS A 334 -5.70 -11.51 -8.33
CA LYS A 334 -5.24 -12.87 -8.63
C LYS A 334 -5.62 -13.84 -7.51
N SER A 335 -5.64 -15.14 -7.82
CA SER A 335 -5.89 -16.21 -6.85
C SER A 335 -4.67 -16.41 -5.94
N ILE A 336 -4.90 -16.89 -4.71
CA ILE A 336 -3.83 -17.37 -3.82
C ILE A 336 -3.03 -18.53 -4.41
N HIS A 337 -3.54 -19.23 -5.42
CA HIS A 337 -2.78 -20.25 -6.12
C HIS A 337 -1.75 -19.66 -7.12
N ASP A 338 -1.88 -18.37 -7.46
CA ASP A 338 -0.96 -17.64 -8.35
C ASP A 338 0.13 -16.87 -7.59
N LEU A 339 0.43 -17.31 -6.36
CA LEU A 339 1.42 -16.68 -5.49
C LEU A 339 2.82 -16.69 -6.11
N LYS A 340 3.45 -15.51 -6.11
CA LYS A 340 4.85 -15.35 -6.53
C LYS A 340 5.73 -15.15 -5.31
N LEU A 341 6.66 -16.08 -5.10
CA LEU A 341 7.72 -15.94 -4.11
C LEU A 341 8.61 -14.75 -4.47
N LEU A 342 8.98 -13.97 -3.47
CA LEU A 342 9.97 -12.92 -3.63
C LEU A 342 11.36 -13.55 -3.85
N GLU A 343 12.15 -12.96 -4.75
CA GLU A 343 13.50 -13.45 -5.08
C GLU A 343 14.38 -13.52 -3.81
N GLY A 344 15.12 -14.63 -3.66
CA GLY A 344 16.05 -14.84 -2.55
C GLY A 344 15.42 -15.40 -1.26
N ILE A 345 14.11 -15.70 -1.25
CA ILE A 345 13.46 -16.39 -0.12
C ILE A 345 13.54 -17.92 -0.30
N ASN A 346 13.89 -18.65 0.77
CA ASN A 346 13.85 -20.10 0.78
C ASN A 346 12.38 -20.60 0.85
N LYS A 347 11.98 -21.49 -0.06
CA LYS A 347 10.68 -22.18 -0.06
C LYS A 347 10.35 -22.86 1.27
N GLN A 348 11.34 -23.37 2.02
CA GLN A 348 11.09 -24.00 3.32
C GLN A 348 10.61 -23.03 4.41
N SER A 349 10.77 -21.71 4.21
CA SER A 349 10.27 -20.69 5.12
C SER A 349 8.89 -20.15 4.72
N ALA A 350 8.34 -20.62 3.60
CA ALA A 350 7.04 -20.19 3.09
C ALA A 350 5.92 -21.02 3.72
N ARG A 351 4.94 -20.35 4.36
CA ARG A 351 3.67 -21.00 4.71
C ARG A 351 2.71 -20.91 3.54
N GLU A 352 1.93 -21.95 3.32
CA GLU A 352 0.84 -21.89 2.36
C GLU A 352 -0.34 -21.15 3.00
N PRO A 353 -0.99 -20.22 2.27
CA PRO A 353 -2.20 -19.58 2.76
C PRO A 353 -3.33 -20.62 2.91
N GLN A 354 -4.15 -20.45 3.95
CA GLN A 354 -5.35 -21.27 4.12
C GLN A 354 -6.59 -20.39 4.12
N ILE A 355 -7.68 -20.91 3.57
CA ILE A 355 -8.99 -20.29 3.60
C ILE A 355 -9.66 -20.68 4.91
N ILE A 356 -10.16 -19.71 5.67
CA ILE A 356 -10.93 -19.99 6.88
C ILE A 356 -12.40 -20.21 6.55
N SER A 357 -12.98 -21.25 7.15
CA SER A 357 -14.42 -21.55 7.03
C SER A 357 -15.24 -20.53 7.83
N LEU A 358 -16.42 -20.17 7.31
CA LEU A 358 -17.36 -19.31 8.01
C LEU A 358 -18.27 -20.15 8.90
N VAL A 359 -18.70 -19.59 10.03
CA VAL A 359 -19.72 -20.23 10.88
C VAL A 359 -21.12 -20.18 10.24
N PRO A 360 -22.00 -21.15 10.58
CA PRO A 360 -23.40 -21.10 10.19
C PRO A 360 -24.16 -19.95 10.89
N ASN A 361 -25.34 -19.62 10.36
CA ASN A 361 -26.13 -18.45 10.75
C ASN A 361 -26.58 -18.44 12.22
N ASP A 362 -26.59 -19.60 12.88
CA ASP A 362 -27.08 -19.81 14.25
C ASP A 362 -25.98 -20.09 15.27
N TYR A 363 -24.71 -19.88 14.90
CA TYR A 363 -23.57 -20.11 15.77
C TYR A 363 -23.55 -19.22 17.02
N ASP A 364 -24.18 -18.04 16.95
CA ASP A 364 -24.35 -17.12 18.08
C ASP A 364 -25.10 -17.75 19.26
N LYS A 365 -26.07 -18.63 19.00
CA LYS A 365 -26.75 -19.41 20.05
C LYS A 365 -25.80 -20.31 20.83
N LYS A 366 -24.80 -20.89 20.14
CA LYS A 366 -23.76 -21.73 20.78
C LYS A 366 -22.93 -20.92 21.77
N ILE A 367 -22.66 -19.65 21.47
CA ILE A 367 -21.93 -18.72 22.35
C ILE A 367 -22.73 -18.45 23.63
N ASP A 368 -24.05 -18.28 23.54
CA ASP A 368 -24.89 -18.03 24.70
C ASP A 368 -25.07 -19.27 25.60
N ASP A 369 -24.98 -20.47 25.02
CA ASP A 369 -25.20 -21.74 25.71
C ASP A 369 -23.92 -22.34 26.33
N SER A 370 -22.74 -21.98 25.83
CA SER A 370 -21.49 -22.63 26.22
C SER A 370 -20.33 -21.65 26.42
N LYS A 371 -19.36 -22.03 27.25
CA LYS A 371 -18.10 -21.29 27.37
C LYS A 371 -17.21 -21.66 26.19
N ILE A 372 -17.02 -20.73 25.26
CA ILE A 372 -16.18 -20.90 24.08
C ILE A 372 -14.97 -19.98 24.23
N THR A 373 -13.78 -20.53 24.03
CA THR A 373 -12.54 -19.75 23.91
C THR A 373 -12.14 -19.72 22.44
N CYS A 374 -11.88 -18.52 21.93
CA CYS A 374 -11.49 -18.27 20.55
C CYS A 374 -10.16 -17.54 20.53
N ASN A 375 -9.54 -17.43 19.36
CA ASN A 375 -8.27 -16.76 19.15
C ASN A 375 -8.48 -15.51 18.32
N VAL A 376 -7.89 -14.41 18.79
CA VAL A 376 -7.66 -13.23 17.96
C VAL A 376 -6.20 -13.21 17.54
N SER A 377 -5.92 -12.85 16.29
CA SER A 377 -4.56 -12.77 15.76
C SER A 377 -4.32 -11.54 14.90
N GLY A 378 -3.07 -11.07 14.91
CA GLY A 378 -2.67 -9.89 14.16
C GLY A 378 -1.33 -9.28 14.59
N TRP A 379 -1.07 -8.08 14.06
CA TRP A 379 0.17 -7.31 14.31
C TRP A 379 -0.08 -5.98 15.01
N GLY A 380 -1.24 -5.84 15.65
CA GLY A 380 -1.64 -4.65 16.36
C GLY A 380 -0.72 -4.29 17.51
N THR A 381 -0.95 -3.12 18.08
CA THR A 381 -0.17 -2.60 19.19
C THR A 381 -0.38 -3.48 20.42
N THR A 382 0.69 -3.72 21.15
CA THR A 382 0.70 -4.73 22.23
C THR A 382 0.30 -4.14 23.60
N LYS A 383 -0.02 -2.85 23.58
CA LYS A 383 -0.52 -1.98 24.64
C LYS A 383 -1.09 -0.74 23.97
N SER A 384 -2.01 -0.03 24.64
CA SER A 384 -2.51 1.27 24.16
C SER A 384 -1.34 2.21 23.82
N GLU A 385 -1.40 2.85 22.65
CA GLU A 385 -0.37 3.76 22.13
C GLU A 385 1.03 3.12 21.96
N GLY A 386 1.12 1.78 21.96
CA GLY A 386 2.36 1.06 21.73
C GLY A 386 2.80 1.03 20.26
N SER A 387 3.96 0.42 20.00
CA SER A 387 4.38 0.06 18.64
C SER A 387 3.64 -1.19 18.16
N LEU A 388 3.36 -1.26 16.85
CA LEU A 388 2.88 -2.47 16.19
C LEU A 388 3.86 -3.63 16.43
N ALA A 389 3.32 -4.84 16.51
CA ALA A 389 4.11 -6.05 16.58
C ALA A 389 4.89 -6.29 15.28
N GLU A 390 6.08 -6.88 15.40
CA GLU A 390 6.82 -7.35 14.23
C GLU A 390 6.41 -8.75 13.83
N ASN A 391 6.35 -9.69 14.77
CA ASN A 391 5.84 -11.04 14.52
C ASN A 391 4.32 -11.07 14.63
N LEU A 392 3.69 -12.02 13.96
CA LEU A 392 2.28 -12.34 14.08
C LEU A 392 2.05 -12.96 15.45
N LEU A 393 1.04 -12.44 16.13
CA LEU A 393 0.72 -12.80 17.49
C LEU A 393 -0.72 -13.32 17.52
N PHE A 394 -1.01 -14.18 18.49
CA PHE A 394 -2.36 -14.60 18.79
C PHE A 394 -2.62 -14.54 20.30
N ALA A 395 -3.87 -14.34 20.68
CA ALA A 395 -4.30 -14.44 22.07
C ALA A 395 -5.64 -15.18 22.18
N PRO A 396 -5.76 -16.13 23.13
CA PRO A 396 -7.04 -16.72 23.45
C PRO A 396 -7.89 -15.69 24.21
N VAL A 397 -9.14 -15.55 23.78
CA VAL A 397 -10.17 -14.69 24.34
C VAL A 397 -11.44 -15.49 24.54
N ASP A 398 -12.06 -15.33 25.71
CA ASP A 398 -13.30 -16.02 26.02
C ASP A 398 -14.48 -15.26 25.42
N MET A 399 -15.37 -15.98 24.76
CA MET A 399 -16.61 -15.42 24.24
C MET A 399 -17.53 -15.03 25.40
N MET A 400 -18.25 -13.94 25.20
CA MET A 400 -19.17 -13.38 26.19
C MET A 400 -20.60 -13.50 25.68
N LYS A 401 -21.52 -13.84 26.59
CA LYS A 401 -22.95 -13.88 26.28
C LYS A 401 -23.44 -12.51 25.83
N HIS A 402 -24.35 -12.48 24.87
CA HIS A 402 -24.82 -11.22 24.30
C HIS A 402 -25.44 -10.30 25.36
N SER A 403 -26.27 -10.86 26.24
CA SER A 403 -26.91 -10.13 27.35
C SER A 403 -25.91 -9.53 28.36
N GLU A 404 -24.82 -10.24 28.63
CA GLU A 404 -23.73 -9.78 29.49
C GLU A 404 -22.98 -8.63 28.82
N CYS A 405 -22.65 -8.77 27.53
CA CYS A 405 -21.97 -7.71 26.80
C CYS A 405 -22.81 -6.43 26.73
N VAL A 406 -24.10 -6.53 26.40
CA VAL A 406 -25.03 -5.38 26.41
C VAL A 406 -25.01 -4.68 27.77
N SER A 407 -25.05 -5.45 28.86
CA SER A 407 -25.07 -4.93 30.22
C SER A 407 -23.78 -4.21 30.63
N ILE A 408 -22.63 -4.73 30.20
CA ILE A 408 -21.31 -4.11 30.46
C ILE A 408 -21.13 -2.87 29.60
N MET A 409 -21.39 -2.99 28.29
CA MET A 409 -21.15 -1.93 27.33
C MET A 409 -22.09 -0.74 27.51
N ALA A 410 -23.35 -0.95 27.91
CA ALA A 410 -24.27 0.13 28.25
C ALA A 410 -23.78 1.03 29.41
N LYS A 411 -22.89 0.52 30.27
CA LYS A 411 -22.29 1.29 31.38
C LYS A 411 -20.98 1.98 30.97
N LYS A 412 -20.37 1.58 29.86
CA LYS A 412 -19.01 1.97 29.47
C LYS A 412 -18.96 2.76 28.16
N SER A 413 -19.95 2.62 27.29
CA SER A 413 -20.04 3.23 25.97
C SER A 413 -21.42 3.85 25.74
N THR A 414 -21.48 4.85 24.87
CA THR A 414 -22.73 5.38 24.32
C THR A 414 -23.25 4.56 23.13
N ILE A 415 -22.41 3.68 22.57
CA ILE A 415 -22.76 2.79 21.47
C ILE A 415 -23.53 1.58 22.04
N LYS A 416 -24.71 1.30 21.47
CA LYS A 416 -25.52 0.14 21.82
C LYS A 416 -25.02 -1.10 21.09
N ILE A 417 -24.92 -2.21 21.81
CA ILE A 417 -24.63 -3.53 21.23
C ILE A 417 -25.96 -4.11 20.73
N ASP A 418 -25.99 -4.55 19.47
CA ASP A 418 -27.11 -5.23 18.83
C ASP A 418 -26.69 -6.58 18.26
N GLU A 419 -27.62 -7.31 17.64
CA GLU A 419 -27.42 -8.67 17.11
C GLU A 419 -26.33 -8.76 16.02
N THR A 420 -25.95 -7.63 15.45
CA THR A 420 -24.85 -7.56 14.47
C THR A 420 -23.47 -7.63 15.11
N MET A 421 -23.40 -7.61 16.44
CA MET A 421 -22.18 -7.56 17.23
C MET A 421 -22.10 -8.70 18.24
N ILE A 422 -20.89 -9.21 18.43
CA ILE A 422 -20.53 -10.17 19.48
C ILE A 422 -19.34 -9.65 20.27
N CYS A 423 -19.14 -10.19 21.47
CA CYS A 423 -18.10 -9.71 22.37
C CYS A 423 -17.24 -10.85 22.88
N ALA A 424 -15.96 -10.55 23.06
CA ALA A 424 -14.99 -11.51 23.59
C ALA A 424 -13.95 -10.79 24.45
N GLY A 425 -13.33 -11.52 25.37
CA GLY A 425 -12.31 -10.99 26.27
C GLY A 425 -12.88 -10.34 27.52
N GLY A 426 -12.30 -9.22 27.95
CA GLY A 426 -12.56 -8.59 29.26
C GLY A 426 -11.61 -9.05 30.37
N ASN A 427 -10.63 -9.88 30.04
CA ASN A 427 -9.54 -10.29 30.90
C ASN A 427 -8.25 -9.50 30.56
N ASP A 428 -7.07 -10.04 30.88
CA ASP A 428 -5.76 -9.46 30.54
C ASP A 428 -5.34 -9.67 29.07
N LYS A 429 -6.28 -10.08 28.20
CA LYS A 429 -6.04 -10.39 26.79
C LYS A 429 -7.09 -9.75 25.89
N ASP A 430 -6.63 -9.12 24.81
CA ASP A 430 -7.50 -8.37 23.90
C ASP A 430 -6.85 -8.06 22.54
N ALA A 431 -7.67 -7.80 21.54
CA ALA A 431 -7.28 -7.17 20.28
C ALA A 431 -6.94 -5.70 20.52
N CYS A 432 -6.08 -5.11 19.68
CA CYS A 432 -5.72 -3.70 19.86
C CYS A 432 -5.47 -2.99 18.52
N GLN A 433 -4.95 -1.76 18.58
CA GLN A 433 -4.82 -0.90 17.41
C GLN A 433 -3.98 -1.56 16.30
N GLY A 434 -4.56 -1.71 15.11
CA GLY A 434 -3.92 -2.40 13.97
C GLY A 434 -4.42 -3.83 13.75
N ASP A 435 -5.08 -4.45 14.72
CA ASP A 435 -5.78 -5.73 14.54
C ASP A 435 -7.18 -5.56 13.94
N SER A 436 -7.69 -4.32 13.87
CA SER A 436 -8.97 -3.95 13.26
C SER A 436 -9.19 -4.61 11.90
N GLY A 437 -10.35 -5.22 11.70
CA GLY A 437 -10.67 -6.00 10.51
C GLY A 437 -10.11 -7.42 10.50
N GLY A 438 -9.24 -7.79 11.44
CA GLY A 438 -8.68 -9.12 11.60
C GLY A 438 -9.68 -10.15 12.15
N PRO A 439 -9.28 -11.44 12.17
CA PRO A 439 -10.13 -12.55 12.56
C PRO A 439 -10.31 -12.67 14.07
N LEU A 440 -11.53 -13.04 14.47
CA LEU A 440 -11.80 -13.80 15.69
C LEU A 440 -12.19 -15.22 15.26
N ALA A 441 -11.29 -16.17 15.48
CA ALA A 441 -11.44 -17.55 15.02
C ALA A 441 -11.58 -18.52 16.19
N CYS A 442 -12.52 -19.45 16.12
CA CYS A 442 -12.71 -20.47 17.14
C CYS A 442 -12.36 -21.85 16.59
N ASP A 443 -11.97 -22.77 17.46
CA ASP A 443 -11.88 -24.17 17.11
C ASP A 443 -13.29 -24.78 17.06
N ASN A 444 -13.60 -25.46 15.97
CA ASN A 444 -14.82 -26.24 15.82
C ASN A 444 -14.44 -27.62 15.29
N GLU A 445 -14.30 -28.58 16.21
CA GLU A 445 -13.97 -29.98 15.91
C GLU A 445 -12.60 -30.15 15.24
N GLY A 446 -11.62 -29.32 15.63
CA GLY A 446 -10.26 -29.34 15.08
C GLY A 446 -10.08 -28.48 13.81
N GLU A 447 -11.13 -27.82 13.34
CA GLU A 447 -11.05 -26.84 12.25
C GLU A 447 -11.21 -25.40 12.79
N SER A 448 -10.42 -24.47 12.24
CA SER A 448 -10.59 -23.05 12.54
C SER A 448 -11.78 -22.49 11.76
N VAL A 449 -12.75 -21.92 12.48
CA VAL A 449 -13.91 -21.22 11.90
C VAL A 449 -13.91 -19.74 12.29
N LEU A 450 -14.26 -18.88 11.35
CA LEU A 450 -14.33 -17.44 11.56
C LEU A 450 -15.67 -17.06 12.19
N VAL A 451 -15.62 -16.50 13.39
CA VAL A 451 -16.81 -16.18 14.20
C VAL A 451 -17.04 -14.67 14.27
N GLY A 452 -15.96 -13.89 14.25
CA GLY A 452 -16.05 -12.44 14.33
C GLY A 452 -15.00 -11.70 13.52
N ILE A 453 -15.26 -10.42 13.30
CA ILE A 453 -14.30 -9.47 12.70
C ILE A 453 -13.98 -8.41 13.76
N VAL A 454 -12.70 -8.17 14.05
CA VAL A 454 -12.28 -7.13 15.02
C VAL A 454 -12.83 -5.77 14.58
N SER A 455 -13.71 -5.15 15.38
CA SER A 455 -14.39 -3.91 15.01
C SER A 455 -13.95 -2.74 15.88
N TRP A 456 -14.30 -2.74 17.17
CA TRP A 456 -13.98 -1.65 18.09
C TRP A 456 -13.89 -2.10 19.55
N GLY A 457 -13.38 -1.23 20.42
CA GLY A 457 -13.24 -1.50 21.86
C GLY A 457 -12.89 -0.25 22.65
N ILE A 458 -12.86 -0.36 23.97
CA ILE A 458 -12.50 0.74 24.87
C ILE A 458 -11.14 0.44 25.50
N GLY A 459 -10.10 1.09 24.99
CA GLY A 459 -8.72 0.76 25.33
C GLY A 459 -8.33 -0.61 24.77
N CYS A 460 -7.25 -1.18 25.29
CA CYS A 460 -6.81 -2.53 24.96
C CYS A 460 -6.63 -3.32 26.25
N ALA A 461 -7.37 -4.43 26.38
CA ALA A 461 -7.40 -5.29 27.57
C ALA A 461 -7.71 -4.53 28.86
N THR A 462 -8.67 -3.62 28.79
CA THR A 462 -9.20 -2.94 29.97
C THR A 462 -9.92 -3.98 30.84
N PRO A 463 -9.50 -4.22 32.10
CA PRO A 463 -10.11 -5.27 32.92
C PRO A 463 -11.62 -5.08 33.05
N GLY A 464 -12.37 -6.16 32.76
CA GLY A 464 -13.83 -6.18 32.81
C GLY A 464 -14.53 -5.46 31.66
N VAL A 465 -13.82 -5.09 30.59
CA VAL A 465 -14.42 -4.51 29.38
C VAL A 465 -14.04 -5.37 28.17
N PRO A 466 -15.02 -5.97 27.48
CA PRO A 466 -14.75 -6.82 26.34
C PRO A 466 -14.40 -6.01 25.08
N GLY A 467 -13.74 -6.65 24.12
CA GLY A 467 -13.67 -6.17 22.74
C GLY A 467 -14.97 -6.48 22.00
N VAL A 468 -15.32 -5.64 21.03
CA VAL A 468 -16.53 -5.78 20.20
C VAL A 468 -16.14 -6.14 18.76
N TYR A 469 -16.81 -7.17 18.25
CA TYR A 469 -16.54 -7.77 16.96
C TYR A 469 -17.84 -7.81 16.14
N THR A 470 -17.73 -7.69 14.82
CA THR A 470 -18.86 -7.93 13.91
C THR A 470 -19.23 -9.41 13.95
N ASN A 471 -20.51 -9.74 14.11
CA ASN A 471 -21.03 -11.11 14.19
C ASN A 471 -21.07 -11.78 12.81
N VAL A 472 -20.13 -12.67 12.50
CA VAL A 472 -20.07 -13.30 11.16
C VAL A 472 -21.29 -14.17 10.88
N ALA A 473 -21.84 -14.85 11.89
CA ALA A 473 -23.05 -15.66 11.75
C ALA A 473 -24.25 -14.83 11.29
N HIS A 474 -24.38 -13.59 11.77
CA HIS A 474 -25.46 -12.69 11.36
C HIS A 474 -25.38 -12.31 9.86
N TYR A 475 -24.16 -12.23 9.31
CA TYR A 475 -23.92 -11.78 7.94
C TYR A 475 -23.61 -12.91 6.95
N SER A 476 -23.66 -14.17 7.37
CA SER A 476 -23.30 -15.33 6.55
C SER A 476 -24.07 -15.38 5.22
N ASP A 477 -25.38 -15.11 5.23
CA ASP A 477 -26.21 -15.07 4.01
C ASP A 477 -25.76 -13.97 3.06
N TRP A 478 -25.45 -12.79 3.59
CA TRP A 478 -24.92 -11.68 2.80
C TRP A 478 -23.55 -12.03 2.21
N ILE A 479 -22.67 -12.62 3.00
CA ILE A 479 -21.34 -13.04 2.55
C ILE A 479 -21.47 -14.09 1.45
N ALA A 480 -22.29 -15.12 1.64
CA ALA A 480 -22.53 -16.18 0.66
C ALA A 480 -23.07 -15.62 -0.67
N ALA A 481 -24.10 -14.77 -0.62
CA ALA A 481 -24.65 -14.12 -1.81
C ALA A 481 -23.60 -13.29 -2.57
N LYS A 482 -22.71 -12.58 -1.85
CA LYS A 482 -21.63 -11.83 -2.49
C LYS A 482 -20.50 -12.70 -3.04
N LEU A 483 -20.20 -13.83 -2.42
CA LEU A 483 -19.25 -14.81 -2.97
C LEU A 483 -19.78 -15.43 -4.26
N GLU A 484 -21.08 -15.76 -4.33
CA GLU A 484 -21.72 -16.23 -5.56
C GLU A 484 -21.65 -15.17 -6.68
N GLU A 485 -22.01 -13.91 -6.38
CA GLU A 485 -21.90 -12.81 -7.34
C GLU A 485 -20.47 -12.64 -7.88
N VAL A 486 -19.46 -12.72 -7.01
CA VAL A 486 -18.03 -12.61 -7.40
C VAL A 486 -17.62 -13.78 -8.29
N SER A 487 -18.03 -15.00 -7.95
CA SER A 487 -17.72 -16.22 -8.73
C SER A 487 -18.37 -16.19 -10.11
N LEU A 488 -19.64 -15.77 -10.21
CA LEU A 488 -20.35 -15.67 -11.49
C LEU A 488 -19.71 -14.65 -12.43
N ILE A 489 -19.31 -13.49 -11.90
CA ILE A 489 -18.62 -12.46 -12.70
C ILE A 489 -17.26 -12.98 -13.20
N ALA A 490 -16.55 -13.76 -12.39
CA ALA A 490 -15.28 -14.35 -12.82
C ALA A 490 -15.45 -15.32 -13.99
N MET A 491 -16.55 -16.09 -14.04
CA MET A 491 -16.85 -17.01 -15.15
C MET A 491 -17.30 -16.32 -16.43
N LEU A 492 -17.93 -15.14 -16.35
CA LEU A 492 -18.44 -14.39 -17.52
C LEU A 492 -17.37 -13.51 -18.21
N VAL A 493 -16.18 -13.38 -17.63
CA VAL A 493 -15.07 -12.54 -18.15
C VAL A 493 -13.95 -13.38 -18.79
N ILE A 494 -14.10 -14.71 -18.81
CA ILE A 494 -13.31 -15.66 -19.60
C ILE A 494 -14.05 -15.92 -20.91
#